data_AF-A0A401NVJ9-F1
#
_entry.id   AF-A0A401NVJ9-F1
#
_cell.length_a   1.000
_cell.length_b   1.000
_cell.length_c   1.000
_cell.angle_alpha   90.00
_cell.angle_beta   90.00
_cell.angle_gamma   90.00
#
_symmetry.space_group_name_H-M   'P 1'
#
loop_
_entity.id
_entity.type
_entity.pdbx_description
1 polymer ?
#
loop_
_entity_poly.entity_id
_entity_poly.type
_entity_poly.pdbx_seq_one_letter_code
_entity_poly.pdbx_strand_id
1 'polypeptide(L)'
;MASVCPLPPIDRFAPDPLAALPSWKIQQQYQNRVLIGNWAEEREKFIKGTCFGTTTYRADYKPYPFTMPDPREAVLILKKHQGVPLSVLFSHHNAPHTWYYVTQYDEHINRRPNPCLPPLRKWNKRKLTWSPESSDYPLIAPPTNFGLVGDKRAALKRQMQNQPKMYDTIYTVSYGPNSLIPREPIRSQW
;
A
#
# COMPACT_ATOMS: atom_id res chain seq x y z
N MET A 1 -52.88 -17.25 -14.93
CA MET A 1 -52.53 -17.78 -13.59
C MET A 1 -52.98 -16.78 -12.57
N ALA A 2 -53.73 -17.23 -11.56
CA ALA A 2 -54.48 -16.37 -10.64
C ALA A 2 -53.57 -15.43 -9.85
N SER A 3 -53.91 -14.14 -9.86
CA SER A 3 -53.35 -13.14 -8.94
C SER A 3 -53.90 -13.42 -7.55
N VAL A 4 -53.07 -14.02 -6.69
CA VAL A 4 -53.36 -14.13 -5.26
C VAL A 4 -53.10 -12.76 -4.65
N CYS A 5 -54.16 -11.98 -4.41
CA CYS A 5 -54.05 -10.75 -3.63
C CYS A 5 -53.46 -11.10 -2.26
N PRO A 6 -52.42 -10.40 -1.77
CA PRO A 6 -51.98 -10.55 -0.41
C PRO A 6 -53.12 -10.11 0.50
N LEU A 7 -53.56 -10.97 1.41
CA LEU A 7 -54.46 -10.56 2.48
C LEU A 7 -53.83 -9.36 3.20
N PRO A 8 -54.60 -8.31 3.52
CA PRO A 8 -54.08 -7.19 4.28
C PRO A 8 -53.45 -7.71 5.57
N PRO A 9 -52.36 -7.09 6.08
CA PRO A 9 -51.80 -7.45 7.37
C PRO A 9 -52.95 -7.46 8.38
N ILE A 10 -53.21 -8.60 9.01
CA ILE A 10 -54.19 -8.69 10.08
C ILE A 10 -53.69 -7.74 11.15
N ASP A 11 -54.31 -6.57 11.22
CA ASP A 11 -54.02 -5.58 12.23
C ASP A 11 -54.45 -6.22 13.54
N ARG A 12 -53.47 -6.69 14.31
CA ARG A 12 -53.68 -7.44 15.55
C ARG A 12 -54.40 -6.61 16.61
N PHE A 13 -54.52 -5.31 16.35
CA PHE A 13 -55.20 -4.32 17.19
C PHE A 13 -56.55 -3.87 16.64
N ALA A 14 -56.97 -4.39 15.47
CA ALA A 14 -58.34 -4.19 15.01
C ALA A 14 -59.31 -4.89 15.99
N PRO A 15 -60.45 -4.27 16.33
CA PRO A 15 -61.45 -4.92 17.17
C PRO A 15 -61.89 -6.22 16.49
N ASP A 16 -61.93 -7.32 17.25
CA ASP A 16 -62.31 -8.63 16.74
C ASP A 16 -63.64 -8.53 15.99
N PRO A 17 -63.71 -8.93 14.70
CA PRO A 17 -64.94 -8.79 13.92
C PRO A 17 -66.10 -9.63 14.50
N LEU A 18 -65.77 -10.67 15.28
CA LEU A 18 -66.73 -11.51 16.00
C LEU A 18 -67.23 -10.87 17.31
N ALA A 19 -66.62 -9.77 17.78
CA ALA A 19 -67.09 -9.05 18.97
C ALA A 19 -68.43 -8.32 18.72
N ALA A 20 -68.76 -8.01 17.46
CA ALA A 20 -69.99 -7.34 17.07
C ALA A 20 -71.19 -8.28 16.86
N LEU A 21 -70.98 -9.60 16.91
CA LEU A 21 -72.06 -10.58 16.79
C LEU A 21 -72.78 -10.73 18.15
N PRO A 22 -74.12 -10.86 18.18
CA PRO A 22 -74.85 -11.18 19.40
C PRO A 22 -74.51 -12.63 19.82
N SER A 23 -73.45 -12.76 20.60
CA SER A 23 -72.96 -14.02 21.17
C SER A 23 -73.43 -14.15 22.61
N TRP A 24 -73.43 -15.38 23.14
CA TRP A 24 -73.78 -15.79 24.50
C TRP A 24 -72.83 -15.26 25.60
N LYS A 25 -72.14 -14.14 25.33
CA LYS A 25 -71.24 -13.45 26.25
C LYS A 25 -72.04 -12.93 27.45
N ILE A 26 -71.62 -13.38 28.63
CA ILE A 26 -72.28 -13.12 29.91
C ILE A 26 -72.11 -11.65 30.37
N GLN A 27 -71.08 -10.95 29.87
CA GLN A 27 -70.74 -9.59 30.30
C GLN A 27 -71.16 -8.54 29.26
N GLN A 28 -71.93 -7.55 29.71
CA GLN A 28 -72.30 -6.39 28.89
C GLN A 28 -71.05 -5.55 28.58
N GLN A 29 -70.85 -5.21 27.30
CA GLN A 29 -69.81 -4.27 26.87
C GLN A 29 -70.37 -2.85 26.92
N TYR A 30 -69.60 -1.95 27.52
CA TYR A 30 -69.96 -0.53 27.62
C TYR A 30 -68.94 0.31 26.85
N GLN A 31 -69.32 1.52 26.46
CA GLN A 31 -68.37 2.47 25.88
C GLN A 31 -67.30 2.87 26.91
N ASN A 32 -66.09 3.20 26.47
CA ASN A 32 -64.93 3.57 27.32
C ASN A 32 -65.18 4.81 28.21
N ARG A 33 -66.35 5.47 28.09
CA ARG A 33 -66.82 6.53 28.99
C ARG A 33 -67.31 5.97 30.33
N VAL A 34 -67.82 4.74 30.33
CA VAL A 34 -68.30 4.02 31.51
C VAL A 34 -67.11 3.37 32.21
N LEU A 35 -66.96 3.63 33.50
CA LEU A 35 -65.82 3.18 34.30
C LEU A 35 -66.00 1.74 34.79
N ILE A 36 -66.26 0.82 33.86
CA ILE A 36 -66.54 -0.60 34.14
C ILE A 36 -65.58 -1.46 33.30
N GLY A 37 -65.03 -2.51 33.90
CA GLY A 37 -64.06 -3.38 33.22
C GLY A 37 -62.74 -2.68 32.94
N ASN A 38 -62.17 -2.90 31.74
CA ASN A 38 -60.82 -2.47 31.36
C ASN A 38 -60.75 -1.01 30.84
N TRP A 39 -61.63 -0.14 31.34
CA TRP A 39 -61.88 1.20 30.77
C TRP A 39 -60.64 2.10 30.71
N ALA A 40 -59.69 1.95 31.64
CA ALA A 40 -58.47 2.75 31.70
C ALA A 40 -57.47 2.35 30.61
N GLU A 41 -57.17 1.05 30.47
CA GLU A 41 -56.31 0.50 29.42
C GLU A 41 -56.88 0.74 28.02
N GLU A 42 -58.19 0.68 27.85
CA GLU A 42 -58.83 0.96 26.56
C GLU A 42 -58.72 2.45 26.14
N ARG A 43 -58.48 3.36 27.09
CA ARG A 43 -58.18 4.77 26.83
C ARG A 43 -56.69 5.00 26.61
N GLU A 44 -55.83 4.32 27.36
CA GLU A 44 -54.37 4.41 27.23
C GLU A 44 -53.84 3.47 26.13
N LYS A 45 -54.35 3.62 24.91
CA LYS A 45 -53.77 2.91 23.76
C LYS A 45 -52.34 3.40 23.54
N PHE A 46 -51.39 2.49 23.64
CA PHE A 46 -49.98 2.77 23.39
C PHE A 46 -49.79 3.37 21.99
N ILE A 47 -49.50 4.67 21.92
CA ILE A 47 -49.10 5.33 20.68
C ILE A 47 -47.60 5.08 20.52
N LYS A 48 -47.26 4.17 19.61
CA LYS A 48 -45.86 3.95 19.24
C LYS A 48 -45.30 5.26 18.69
N GLY A 49 -44.35 5.86 19.41
CA GLY A 49 -43.62 7.05 18.94
C GLY A 49 -42.91 6.78 17.62
N THR A 50 -42.70 7.82 16.83
CA THR A 50 -41.97 7.76 15.53
C THR A 50 -40.46 7.59 15.68
N CYS A 51 -39.93 7.67 16.91
CA CYS A 51 -38.51 7.50 17.19
C CYS A 51 -38.15 6.03 17.42
N PHE A 52 -37.52 5.42 16.41
CA PHE A 52 -36.86 4.13 16.57
C PHE A 52 -35.47 4.35 17.18
N GLY A 53 -35.13 3.58 18.21
CA GLY A 53 -33.78 3.56 18.77
C GLY A 53 -32.77 3.18 17.68
N THR A 54 -31.68 3.95 17.58
CA THR A 54 -30.55 3.62 16.70
C THR A 54 -29.57 2.71 17.42
N THR A 55 -28.73 1.98 16.66
CA THR A 55 -27.63 1.22 17.25
C THR A 55 -26.54 2.16 17.78
N THR A 56 -25.80 1.70 18.79
CA THR A 56 -24.62 2.38 19.33
C THR A 56 -23.58 2.62 18.23
N TYR A 57 -23.33 1.62 17.39
CA TYR A 57 -22.43 1.74 16.24
C TYR A 57 -22.77 2.92 15.32
N ARG A 58 -24.05 3.14 15.03
CA ARG A 58 -24.50 4.25 14.16
C ARG A 58 -24.44 5.61 14.87
N ALA A 59 -24.44 5.62 16.20
CA ALA A 59 -24.20 6.83 16.98
C ALA A 59 -22.71 7.20 16.98
N ASP A 60 -21.83 6.21 17.15
CA ASP A 60 -20.39 6.39 17.30
C ASP A 60 -19.66 6.61 15.96
N TYR A 61 -20.00 5.81 14.94
CA TYR A 61 -19.36 5.88 13.62
C TYR A 61 -20.22 6.69 12.65
N LYS A 62 -19.88 7.98 12.55
CA LYS A 62 -20.49 8.89 11.56
C LYS A 62 -19.51 9.18 10.42
N PRO A 63 -19.97 9.12 9.16
CA PRO A 63 -19.17 9.56 8.04
C PRO A 63 -19.02 11.09 8.13
N TYR A 64 -17.79 11.57 8.18
CA TYR A 64 -17.47 13.00 8.08
C TYR A 64 -16.84 13.25 6.71
N PRO A 65 -17.64 13.54 5.67
CA PRO A 65 -17.16 13.57 4.27
C PRO A 65 -16.18 14.72 3.96
N PHE A 66 -16.08 15.73 4.83
CA PHE A 66 -15.25 16.92 4.60
C PHE A 66 -14.12 17.10 5.61
N THR A 67 -13.99 16.20 6.59
CA THR A 67 -12.85 16.21 7.50
C THR A 67 -11.73 15.39 6.89
N MET A 68 -10.74 16.07 6.31
CA MET A 68 -9.45 15.41 6.09
C MET A 68 -8.73 15.30 7.43
N PRO A 69 -8.01 14.20 7.69
CA PRO A 69 -7.11 14.13 8.84
C PRO A 69 -6.09 15.28 8.75
N ASP A 70 -5.67 15.84 9.90
CA ASP A 70 -4.67 16.90 9.91
C ASP A 70 -3.40 16.40 9.20
N PRO A 71 -2.92 17.08 8.14
CA PRO A 71 -1.69 16.70 7.45
C PRO A 71 -0.49 16.53 8.39
N ARG A 72 -0.45 17.26 9.51
CA ARG A 72 0.62 17.14 10.53
C ARG A 72 0.60 15.79 11.23
N GLU A 73 -0.59 15.33 11.61
CA GLU A 73 -0.78 14.02 12.23
C GLU A 73 -0.43 12.90 11.24
N ALA A 74 -0.86 13.04 9.98
CA ALA A 74 -0.53 12.08 8.94
C ALA A 74 0.99 11.96 8.71
N VAL A 75 1.72 13.08 8.67
CA VAL A 75 3.18 13.09 8.56
C VAL A 75 3.85 12.46 9.79
N LEU A 76 3.34 12.71 10.99
CA LEU A 76 3.88 12.12 12.22
C LEU A 76 3.72 10.60 12.22
N ILE A 77 2.53 10.10 11.85
CA ILE A 77 2.24 8.68 11.72
C ILE A 77 3.17 8.06 10.67
N LEU A 78 3.32 8.67 9.49
CA LEU A 78 4.21 8.19 8.45
C LEU A 78 5.65 8.07 8.95
N LYS A 79 6.17 9.09 9.65
CA LYS A 79 7.52 9.06 10.24
C LYS A 79 7.68 7.97 11.30
N LYS A 80 6.67 7.73 12.13
CA LYS A 80 6.68 6.63 13.11
C LYS A 80 6.78 5.25 12.43
N HIS A 81 6.19 5.11 11.24
CA HIS A 81 6.23 3.87 10.46
C HIS A 81 7.45 3.74 9.53
N GLN A 82 8.33 4.74 9.44
CA GLN A 82 9.56 4.65 8.61
C GLN A 82 10.58 3.63 9.16
N GLY A 83 10.47 3.24 10.43
CA GLY A 83 11.33 2.23 11.05
C GLY A 83 12.79 2.67 11.22
N VAL A 84 13.65 1.72 11.57
CA VAL A 84 15.09 1.96 11.71
C VAL A 84 15.76 1.75 10.35
N PRO A 85 16.64 2.67 9.89
CA PRO A 85 17.32 2.51 8.62
C PRO A 85 18.24 1.28 8.63
N LEU A 86 18.29 0.58 7.50
CA LEU A 86 19.13 -0.62 7.31
C LEU A 86 20.61 -0.35 7.57
N SER A 87 21.08 0.87 7.31
CA SER A 87 22.45 1.28 7.60
C SER A 87 22.81 1.16 9.09
N VAL A 88 21.84 1.31 9.99
CA VAL A 88 22.06 1.13 11.43
C VAL A 88 22.03 -0.34 11.82
N LEU A 89 21.18 -1.15 11.19
CA LEU A 89 21.04 -2.57 11.52
C LEU A 89 22.19 -3.44 10.99
N PHE A 90 22.71 -3.13 9.80
CA PHE A 90 23.70 -3.95 9.10
C PHE A 90 25.08 -3.30 8.97
N SER A 91 25.34 -2.21 9.69
CA SER A 91 26.69 -1.63 9.70
C SER A 91 27.63 -2.45 10.57
N HIS A 92 28.69 -2.94 9.95
CA HIS A 92 29.83 -3.55 10.64
C HIS A 92 31.01 -2.59 10.47
N HIS A 93 31.47 -1.96 11.54
CA HIS A 93 32.69 -1.13 11.58
C HIS A 93 32.66 0.23 10.85
N ASN A 94 31.49 0.75 10.46
CA ASN A 94 31.37 2.03 9.74
C ASN A 94 32.23 2.11 8.46
N ALA A 95 32.57 0.96 7.86
CA ALA A 95 33.35 0.90 6.63
C ALA A 95 32.49 1.42 5.46
N PRO A 96 32.97 2.40 4.68
CA PRO A 96 32.29 2.84 3.48
C PRO A 96 32.17 1.70 2.47
N HIS A 97 30.98 1.51 1.89
CA HIS A 97 30.78 0.51 0.83
C HIS A 97 31.67 0.77 -0.39
N THR A 98 32.12 2.03 -0.58
CA THR A 98 33.02 2.42 -1.67
C THR A 98 34.35 1.70 -1.66
N TRP A 99 34.78 1.17 -0.51
CA TRP A 99 36.03 0.41 -0.38
C TRP A 99 35.96 -0.94 -1.12
N TYR A 100 34.77 -1.48 -1.36
CA TYR A 100 34.56 -2.79 -1.98
C TYR A 100 34.08 -2.70 -3.43
N TYR A 101 34.26 -1.54 -4.09
CA TYR A 101 33.89 -1.38 -5.50
C TYR A 101 34.88 -2.01 -6.48
N VAL A 102 36.10 -2.30 -6.03
CA VAL A 102 37.09 -3.01 -6.84
C VAL A 102 37.16 -4.46 -6.41
N THR A 103 37.02 -5.37 -7.37
CA THR A 103 37.19 -6.80 -7.14
C THR A 103 38.66 -7.17 -7.21
N GLN A 104 39.04 -8.27 -6.56
CA GLN A 104 40.41 -8.79 -6.63
C GLN A 104 40.83 -9.13 -8.07
N TYR A 105 39.88 -9.54 -8.91
CA TYR A 105 40.11 -9.76 -10.35
C TYR A 105 40.52 -8.46 -11.05
N ASP A 106 39.77 -7.38 -10.83
CA ASP A 106 40.04 -6.07 -11.42
C ASP A 106 41.40 -5.50 -10.96
N GLU A 107 41.72 -5.65 -9.66
CA GLU A 107 43.02 -5.28 -9.10
C GLU A 107 44.17 -6.03 -9.79
N HIS A 108 44.06 -7.36 -9.92
CA HIS A 108 45.11 -8.19 -10.50
C HIS A 108 45.29 -7.95 -12.01
N ILE A 109 44.19 -7.92 -12.78
CA ILE A 109 44.24 -7.77 -14.24
C ILE A 109 44.73 -6.38 -14.64
N ASN A 110 44.25 -5.33 -13.97
CA ASN A 110 44.69 -3.96 -14.25
C ASN A 110 45.97 -3.57 -13.52
N ARG A 111 46.58 -4.49 -12.75
CA ARG A 111 47.83 -4.29 -12.00
C ARG A 111 47.80 -3.02 -11.15
N ARG A 112 46.67 -2.79 -10.48
CA ARG A 112 46.48 -1.59 -9.67
C ARG A 112 47.34 -1.68 -8.40
N PRO A 113 48.08 -0.63 -8.04
CA PRO A 113 48.80 -0.62 -6.77
C PRO A 113 47.79 -0.47 -5.61
N ASN A 114 47.93 -1.29 -4.58
CA ASN A 114 47.10 -1.21 -3.38
C ASN A 114 47.90 -0.57 -2.23
N PRO A 115 47.65 0.72 -1.90
CA PRO A 115 48.40 1.43 -0.87
C PRO A 115 48.08 0.94 0.54
N CYS A 116 46.99 0.19 0.73
CA CYS A 116 46.59 -0.34 2.03
C CYS A 116 47.29 -1.65 2.38
N LEU A 117 47.95 -2.31 1.42
CA LEU A 117 48.70 -3.54 1.66
C LEU A 117 49.97 -3.24 2.47
N PRO A 118 50.21 -3.95 3.57
CA PRO A 118 51.49 -3.85 4.28
C PRO A 118 52.60 -4.54 3.48
N PRO A 119 53.85 -4.06 3.61
CA PRO A 119 54.94 -4.42 2.72
C PRO A 119 55.43 -5.87 2.84
N LEU A 120 55.25 -6.51 4.01
CA LEU A 120 55.74 -7.87 4.25
C LEU A 120 54.70 -8.70 4.99
N ARG A 121 54.33 -9.84 4.38
CA ARG A 121 53.52 -10.88 5.02
C ARG A 121 54.36 -11.63 6.07
N LYS A 122 53.74 -11.98 7.19
CA LYS A 122 54.34 -12.77 8.29
C LYS A 122 53.59 -14.08 8.47
N TRP A 123 54.30 -15.15 8.79
CA TRP A 123 53.66 -16.44 9.11
C TRP A 123 52.92 -16.33 10.44
N ASN A 124 51.61 -16.49 10.42
CA ASN A 124 50.78 -16.48 11.62
C ASN A 124 50.60 -17.89 12.15
N LYS A 125 51.31 -18.25 13.22
CA LYS A 125 51.26 -19.59 13.81
C LYS A 125 49.87 -20.00 14.31
N ARG A 126 49.02 -19.04 14.72
CA ARG A 126 47.66 -19.34 15.23
C ARG A 126 46.69 -19.66 14.10
N LYS A 127 46.78 -18.91 13.00
CA LYS A 127 45.93 -19.10 11.82
C LYS A 127 46.51 -20.10 10.82
N LEU A 128 47.79 -20.46 10.96
CA LEU A 128 48.55 -21.28 10.02
C LEU A 128 48.51 -20.72 8.59
N THR A 129 48.55 -19.38 8.47
CA THR A 129 48.50 -18.67 7.18
C THR A 129 49.54 -17.55 7.14
N TRP A 130 49.92 -17.13 5.93
CA TRP A 130 50.70 -15.91 5.73
C TRP A 130 49.78 -14.71 5.86
N SER A 131 49.90 -13.96 6.95
CA SER A 131 49.08 -12.78 7.21
C SER A 131 49.89 -11.48 7.04
N PRO A 132 49.31 -10.43 6.47
CA PRO A 132 47.97 -10.45 5.89
C PRO A 132 47.94 -11.00 4.46
N GLU A 133 46.77 -11.50 4.07
CA GLU A 133 46.49 -11.84 2.69
C GLU A 133 46.07 -10.59 1.91
N SER A 134 46.23 -10.61 0.60
CA SER A 134 45.81 -9.50 -0.26
C SER A 134 44.30 -9.24 -0.17
N SER A 135 43.53 -10.29 0.07
CA SER A 135 42.07 -10.29 0.26
C SER A 135 41.62 -9.60 1.56
N ASP A 136 42.47 -9.57 2.58
CA ASP A 136 42.15 -8.94 3.87
C ASP A 136 42.11 -7.39 3.76
N TYR A 137 42.73 -6.82 2.72
CA TYR A 137 42.92 -5.38 2.55
C TYR A 137 42.25 -4.91 1.25
N PRO A 138 40.99 -4.45 1.30
CA PRO A 138 40.29 -4.01 0.11
C PRO A 138 41.01 -2.82 -0.54
N LEU A 139 41.08 -2.81 -1.87
CA LEU A 139 41.64 -1.69 -2.61
C LEU A 139 40.71 -0.48 -2.55
N ILE A 140 41.13 0.56 -1.84
CA ILE A 140 40.41 1.84 -1.77
C ILE A 140 40.69 2.65 -3.06
N ALA A 141 39.95 2.32 -4.12
CA ALA A 141 40.05 3.00 -5.40
C ALA A 141 38.66 3.12 -6.06
N PRO A 142 38.46 4.10 -6.96
CA PRO A 142 37.26 4.15 -7.77
C PRO A 142 37.19 2.90 -8.68
N PRO A 143 35.97 2.37 -8.93
CA PRO A 143 35.78 1.21 -9.78
C PRO A 143 36.32 1.48 -11.20
N THR A 144 36.89 0.46 -11.84
CA THR A 144 37.24 0.55 -13.25
C THR A 144 35.96 0.73 -14.07
N ASN A 145 35.88 1.88 -14.74
CA ASN A 145 34.80 2.18 -15.65
C ASN A 145 35.41 2.26 -17.04
N PHE A 146 35.31 1.18 -17.81
CA PHE A 146 35.80 1.06 -19.19
C PHE A 146 34.97 1.90 -20.19
N GLY A 147 34.60 3.13 -19.83
CA GLY A 147 33.69 3.98 -20.62
C GLY A 147 32.21 3.64 -20.48
N LEU A 148 31.86 2.48 -19.90
CA LEU A 148 30.48 1.98 -19.80
C LEU A 148 29.49 2.99 -19.22
N VAL A 149 29.84 3.68 -18.12
CA VAL A 149 28.92 4.68 -17.52
C VAL A 149 28.73 5.86 -18.48
N GLY A 150 29.78 6.26 -19.20
CA GLY A 150 29.69 7.29 -20.23
C GLY A 150 28.72 6.88 -21.35
N ASP A 151 28.90 5.67 -21.86
CA ASP A 151 28.06 5.11 -22.93
C ASP A 151 26.60 4.97 -22.49
N LYS A 152 26.35 4.47 -21.27
CA LYS A 152 24.99 4.35 -20.71
C LYS A 152 24.33 5.71 -20.48
N ARG A 153 25.08 6.70 -20.00
CA ARG A 153 24.57 8.09 -19.87
C ARG A 153 24.24 8.69 -21.24
N ALA A 154 25.09 8.47 -22.24
CA ALA A 154 24.84 8.93 -23.60
C ALA A 154 23.61 8.25 -24.21
N ALA A 155 23.46 6.93 -24.01
CA ALA A 155 22.29 6.17 -24.44
C ALA A 155 21.00 6.68 -23.78
N LEU A 156 21.02 6.93 -22.47
CA LEU A 156 19.87 7.50 -21.75
C LEU A 156 19.51 8.89 -22.30
N LYS A 157 20.50 9.75 -22.51
CA LYS A 157 20.27 11.09 -23.09
C LYS A 157 19.63 11.00 -24.48
N ARG A 158 20.10 10.08 -25.33
CA ARG A 158 19.49 9.81 -26.65
C ARG A 158 18.05 9.34 -26.51
N GLN A 159 17.76 8.42 -25.60
CA GLN A 159 16.40 7.93 -25.37
C GLN A 159 15.46 9.05 -24.89
N MET A 160 15.94 9.96 -24.04
CA MET A 160 15.15 11.11 -23.60
C MET A 160 14.89 12.12 -24.72
N GLN A 161 15.86 12.32 -25.63
CA GLN A 161 15.71 13.23 -26.77
C GLN A 161 14.84 12.64 -27.88
N ASN A 162 14.99 11.34 -28.15
CA ASN A 162 14.33 10.60 -29.22
C ASN A 162 13.13 9.78 -28.70
N GLN A 163 12.32 10.36 -27.80
CA GLN A 163 11.13 9.66 -27.33
C GLN A 163 10.16 9.41 -28.50
N PRO A 164 9.72 8.15 -28.70
CA PRO A 164 8.81 7.82 -29.80
C PRO A 164 7.45 8.48 -29.56
N LYS A 165 6.89 9.05 -30.62
CA LYS A 165 5.53 9.56 -30.63
C LYS A 165 4.55 8.40 -30.73
N MET A 166 3.29 8.65 -30.36
CA MET A 166 2.28 7.60 -30.28
C MET A 166 2.04 6.84 -31.60
N TYR A 167 2.29 7.48 -32.73
CA TYR A 167 2.08 6.93 -34.07
C TYR A 167 3.39 6.55 -34.79
N ASP A 168 4.52 6.55 -34.09
CA ASP A 168 5.78 6.10 -34.69
C ASP A 168 5.76 4.57 -34.87
N THR A 169 6.09 4.13 -36.09
CA THR A 169 6.20 2.70 -36.37
C THR A 169 7.52 2.16 -35.84
N ILE A 170 7.59 0.85 -35.59
CA ILE A 170 8.84 0.21 -35.18
C ILE A 170 9.96 0.49 -36.20
N TYR A 171 9.62 0.54 -37.49
CA TYR A 171 10.56 0.87 -38.56
C TYR A 171 11.13 2.29 -38.41
N THR A 172 10.29 3.30 -38.16
CA THR A 172 10.76 4.69 -38.00
C THR A 172 11.59 4.87 -36.72
N VAL A 173 11.25 4.18 -35.64
CA VAL A 173 12.01 4.21 -34.37
C VAL A 173 13.37 3.49 -34.50
N SER A 174 13.47 2.49 -35.37
CA SER A 174 14.69 1.68 -35.51
C SER A 174 15.65 2.25 -36.56
N TYR A 175 15.12 2.68 -37.71
CA TYR A 175 15.91 3.08 -38.88
C TYR A 175 15.76 4.56 -39.26
N GLY A 176 14.91 5.31 -38.56
CA GLY A 176 14.72 6.74 -38.79
C GLY A 176 15.89 7.61 -38.33
N PRO A 177 15.78 8.94 -38.55
CA PRO A 177 16.80 9.90 -38.11
C PRO A 177 16.90 10.00 -36.58
N ASN A 178 15.79 9.74 -35.88
CA ASN A 178 15.73 9.72 -34.41
C ASN A 178 15.85 8.29 -33.87
N SER A 179 16.61 7.42 -34.55
CA SER A 179 16.72 6.01 -34.14
C SER A 179 17.21 5.87 -32.70
N LEU A 180 16.58 4.99 -31.93
CA LEU A 180 17.03 4.66 -30.56
C LEU A 180 18.29 3.78 -30.57
N ILE A 181 18.54 3.08 -31.68
CA ILE A 181 19.70 2.22 -31.86
C ILE A 181 20.91 3.10 -32.22
N PRO A 182 22.06 2.97 -31.51
CA PRO A 182 23.29 3.62 -31.91
C PRO A 182 23.68 3.16 -33.32
N ARG A 183 23.80 4.08 -34.26
CA ARG A 183 24.51 3.79 -35.51
C ARG A 183 25.99 3.77 -35.17
N GLU A 184 26.64 2.63 -35.28
CA GLU A 184 28.10 2.62 -35.23
C GLU A 184 28.63 3.50 -36.37
N PRO A 185 29.66 4.32 -36.14
CA PRO A 185 30.34 4.96 -37.25
C PRO A 185 30.79 3.83 -38.19
N ILE A 186 30.59 4.02 -39.50
CA ILE A 186 31.14 3.10 -40.50
C ILE A 186 32.65 3.09 -40.25
N ARG A 187 33.15 2.05 -39.59
CA ARG A 187 34.59 1.81 -39.48
C ARG A 187 35.03 1.59 -40.91
N SER A 188 35.66 2.59 -41.50
CA SER A 188 36.37 2.43 -42.75
C SER A 188 37.43 1.38 -42.50
N GLN A 189 37.18 0.15 -42.94
CA GLN A 189 38.18 -0.89 -42.96
C GLN A 189 39.23 -0.45 -43.98
N TRP A 190 40.32 0.11 -43.47
CA TRP A 190 41.59 0.28 -44.16
C TRP A 190 42.68 -0.12 -43.16
#